data_AF-A0A8C3JIZ2-F1
#
_entry.id   AF-A0A8C3JIZ2-F1
#
_cell.length_a   1.000
_cell.length_b   1.000
_cell.length_c   1.000
_cell.angle_alpha   90.00
_cell.angle_beta   90.00
_cell.angle_gamma   90.00
#
_symmetry.space_group_name_H-M   'P 1'
#
loop_
_entity.id
_entity.type
_entity.pdbx_description
1 polymer ?
#
loop_
_entity_poly.entity_id
_entity_poly.type
_entity_poly.pdbx_seq_one_letter_code
_entity_poly.pdbx_strand_id
1 'polypeptide(L)'
;QQVVTLKSSVAKKEERVADLKRKVHLFSSGEYEADDQEKMLRSLNKKVLEVYCHCTGENETNLQTLQMLMVIEKQLNDLLDNLERIPPAKVEQAKKAKNMERRMWLREETLREQKQQQEERLQRALERSQATIKKKSGRRLVFRSNPPARKEKKKPSQEQMDKEKEEQLYYFTWQHSPTHSMEG
;
A
#
# COMPACT_ATOMS: atom_id res chain seq x y z
N GLN A 1 82.31 31.16 -39.54
CA GLN A 1 81.23 30.15 -39.70
C GLN A 1 80.82 29.51 -38.37
N GLN A 2 81.73 28.96 -37.56
CA GLN A 2 81.38 28.24 -36.31
C GLN A 2 80.57 29.07 -35.29
N VAL A 3 80.91 30.35 -35.10
CA VAL A 3 80.18 31.25 -34.17
C VAL A 3 78.72 31.45 -34.57
N VAL A 4 78.43 31.50 -35.88
CA VAL A 4 77.05 31.69 -36.40
C VAL A 4 76.23 30.42 -36.15
N THR A 5 76.83 29.24 -36.36
CA THR A 5 76.21 27.95 -36.07
C THR A 5 75.88 27.80 -34.58
N LEU A 6 76.80 28.19 -33.69
CA LEU A 6 76.57 28.16 -32.25
C LEU A 6 75.45 29.12 -31.83
N LYS A 7 75.43 30.36 -32.36
CA LYS A 7 74.35 31.32 -32.10
C LYS A 7 72.98 30.81 -32.56
N SER A 8 72.90 30.18 -33.74
CA SER A 8 71.67 29.54 -34.22
C SER A 8 71.23 28.39 -33.30
N SER A 9 72.17 27.59 -32.80
CA SER A 9 71.86 26.52 -31.86
C SER A 9 71.38 27.03 -30.51
N VAL A 10 71.91 28.17 -30.03
CA VAL A 10 71.45 28.82 -28.79
C VAL A 10 70.02 29.30 -28.96
N ALA A 11 69.72 30.03 -30.05
CA ALA A 11 68.37 30.52 -30.33
C ALA A 11 67.31 29.40 -30.39
N LYS A 12 67.63 28.28 -31.07
CA LYS A 12 66.73 27.10 -31.13
C LYS A 12 66.50 26.46 -29.75
N LYS A 13 67.51 26.46 -28.88
CA LYS A 13 67.37 25.94 -27.52
C LYS A 13 66.54 26.89 -26.66
N GLU A 14 66.74 28.20 -26.78
CA GLU A 14 65.98 29.22 -26.08
C GLU A 14 64.49 29.19 -26.48
N GLU A 15 64.19 29.04 -27.78
CA GLU A 15 62.83 28.85 -28.29
C GLU A 15 62.17 27.59 -27.68
N ARG A 16 62.87 26.45 -27.69
CA ARG A 16 62.37 25.22 -27.05
C ARG A 16 62.14 25.39 -25.54
N VAL A 17 63.03 26.10 -24.85
CA VAL A 17 62.89 26.39 -23.42
C VAL A 17 61.68 27.29 -23.18
N ALA A 18 61.45 28.31 -24.01
CA ALA A 18 60.29 29.17 -23.92
C ALA A 18 58.98 28.40 -24.16
N ASP A 19 58.95 27.51 -25.15
CA ASP A 19 57.79 26.65 -25.42
C ASP A 19 57.52 25.63 -24.31
N LEU A 20 58.56 25.01 -23.77
CA LEU A 20 58.43 24.12 -22.61
C LEU A 20 57.93 24.88 -21.38
N LYS A 21 58.46 26.08 -21.10
CA LYS A 21 57.98 26.93 -20.01
C LYS A 21 56.52 27.33 -20.21
N ARG A 22 56.10 27.66 -21.42
CA ARG A 22 54.69 27.95 -21.74
C ARG A 22 53.80 26.73 -21.51
N LYS A 23 54.23 25.54 -21.94
CA LYS A 23 53.49 24.29 -21.69
C LYS A 23 53.37 24.01 -20.21
N VAL A 24 54.48 24.04 -19.47
CA VAL A 24 54.48 23.84 -18.01
C VAL A 24 53.62 24.88 -17.33
N HIS A 25 53.72 26.16 -17.69
CA HIS A 25 52.84 27.19 -17.16
C HIS A 25 51.38 26.87 -17.50
N LEU A 26 51.02 26.53 -18.73
CA LEU A 26 49.65 26.18 -19.10
C LEU A 26 49.10 24.98 -18.31
N PHE A 27 49.95 23.97 -18.03
CA PHE A 27 49.58 22.78 -17.27
C PHE A 27 49.62 23.00 -15.74
N SER A 28 50.40 23.96 -15.24
CA SER A 28 50.49 24.31 -13.81
C SER A 28 49.69 25.56 -13.41
N SER A 29 49.20 26.37 -14.36
CA SER A 29 48.43 27.59 -14.10
C SER A 29 46.92 27.36 -14.09
N GLY A 30 46.47 26.19 -14.56
CA GLY A 30 45.14 25.71 -14.22
C GLY A 30 45.22 25.01 -12.88
N GLU A 31 44.16 25.10 -12.07
CA GLU A 31 43.87 24.27 -10.89
C GLU A 31 43.69 22.78 -11.29
N TYR A 32 44.56 22.27 -12.17
CA TYR A 32 44.61 20.89 -12.62
C TYR A 32 45.57 20.14 -11.71
N GLU A 33 45.24 20.15 -10.41
CA GLU A 33 45.93 19.36 -9.42
C GLU A 33 45.64 17.90 -9.74
N ALA A 34 46.63 17.17 -10.25
CA ALA A 34 46.51 15.75 -10.57
C ALA A 34 45.93 14.95 -9.38
N ASP A 35 46.25 15.39 -8.16
CA ASP A 35 45.71 14.89 -6.91
C ASP A 35 44.18 15.00 -6.81
N ASP A 36 43.59 16.11 -7.26
CA ASP A 36 42.14 16.30 -7.19
C ASP A 36 41.40 15.45 -8.22
N GLN A 37 42.00 15.24 -9.39
CA GLN A 37 41.49 14.27 -10.36
C GLN A 37 41.59 12.84 -9.86
N GLU A 38 42.70 12.47 -9.21
CA GLU A 38 42.85 11.15 -8.64
C GLU A 38 41.85 10.90 -7.51
N LYS A 39 41.63 11.88 -6.63
CA LYS A 39 40.56 11.82 -5.61
C LYS A 39 39.19 11.63 -6.25
N MET A 40 38.89 12.35 -7.32
CA MET A 40 37.64 12.21 -8.06
C MET A 40 37.48 10.81 -8.65
N LEU A 41 38.51 10.28 -9.31
CA LEU A 41 38.50 8.93 -9.89
C LEU A 41 38.33 7.84 -8.81
N ARG A 42 39.01 7.96 -7.67
CA ARG A 42 38.83 7.04 -6.53
C ARG A 42 37.40 7.09 -5.99
N SER A 43 36.82 8.29 -5.86
CA SER A 43 35.44 8.49 -5.42
C SER A 43 34.44 7.85 -6.38
N LEU A 44 34.64 8.05 -7.68
CA LEU A 44 33.81 7.43 -8.72
C LEU A 44 33.91 5.91 -8.68
N ASN A 45 35.13 5.36 -8.63
CA ASN A 45 35.33 3.92 -8.56
C ASN A 45 34.66 3.31 -7.31
N LYS A 46 34.73 3.99 -6.17
CA LYS A 46 34.04 3.57 -4.95
C LYS A 46 32.52 3.51 -5.13
N LYS A 47 31.91 4.52 -5.77
CA LYS A 47 30.47 4.52 -6.06
C LYS A 47 30.07 3.43 -7.03
N VAL A 48 30.86 3.21 -8.08
CA VAL A 48 30.61 2.13 -9.06
C VAL A 48 30.68 0.77 -8.37
N LEU A 49 31.66 0.56 -7.49
CA LEU A 49 31.77 -0.66 -6.69
C LEU A 49 30.54 -0.85 -5.79
N GLU A 50 30.09 0.20 -5.10
CA GLU A 50 28.89 0.13 -4.26
C GLU A 50 27.66 -0.30 -5.06
N VAL A 51 27.41 0.31 -6.22
CA VAL A 51 26.29 -0.06 -7.09
C VAL A 51 26.44 -1.49 -7.60
N TYR A 52 27.65 -1.86 -8.05
CA TYR A 52 27.95 -3.20 -8.51
C TYR A 52 27.62 -4.26 -7.44
N CYS A 53 28.05 -4.05 -6.20
CA CYS A 53 27.77 -4.97 -5.08
C CYS A 53 26.27 -5.05 -4.78
N HIS A 54 25.53 -3.94 -4.87
CA HIS A 54 24.08 -3.96 -4.70
C HIS A 54 23.35 -4.71 -5.82
N CYS A 55 23.83 -4.63 -7.06
CA CYS A 55 23.21 -5.27 -8.21
C CYS A 55 23.57 -6.77 -8.32
N THR A 56 24.80 -7.14 -7.99
CA THR A 56 25.31 -8.52 -8.13
C THR A 56 25.29 -9.34 -6.84
N GLY A 57 25.35 -8.68 -5.67
CA GLY A 57 25.55 -9.36 -4.37
C GLY A 57 26.98 -9.87 -4.16
N GLU A 58 27.88 -9.66 -5.12
CA GLU A 58 29.26 -10.13 -5.08
C GLU A 58 30.24 -8.97 -4.78
N ASN A 59 31.31 -9.29 -4.05
CA ASN A 59 32.39 -8.36 -3.73
C ASN A 59 33.67 -8.76 -4.48
N GLU A 60 33.59 -9.02 -5.78
CA GLU A 60 34.78 -9.30 -6.58
C GLU A 60 35.61 -8.00 -6.76
N THR A 61 36.63 -7.85 -5.92
CA THR A 61 37.43 -6.62 -5.77
C THR A 61 38.46 -6.40 -6.89
N ASN A 62 38.55 -7.30 -7.87
CA ASN A 62 39.59 -7.28 -8.91
C ASN A 62 39.11 -6.75 -10.27
N LEU A 63 37.84 -6.37 -10.40
CA LEU A 63 37.30 -5.87 -11.67
C LEU A 63 37.69 -4.42 -11.92
N GLN A 64 37.95 -4.09 -13.18
CA GLN A 64 38.11 -2.70 -13.59
C GLN A 64 36.74 -1.98 -13.58
N THR A 65 36.71 -0.68 -13.29
CA THR A 65 35.48 0.14 -13.26
C THR A 65 34.60 -0.03 -14.51
N LEU A 66 35.20 -0.11 -15.70
CA LEU A 66 34.46 -0.33 -16.96
C LEU A 66 33.80 -1.71 -17.02
N GLN A 67 34.47 -2.74 -16.49
CA GLN A 67 33.91 -4.09 -16.44
C GLN A 67 32.74 -4.15 -15.46
N MET A 68 32.85 -3.50 -14.30
CA MET A 68 31.75 -3.38 -13.34
C MET A 68 30.52 -2.71 -13.99
N LEU A 69 30.72 -1.60 -14.71
CA LEU A 69 29.65 -0.90 -15.42
C LEU A 69 28.99 -1.78 -16.49
N MET A 70 29.77 -2.53 -17.26
CA MET A 70 29.26 -3.47 -18.27
C MET A 70 28.39 -4.56 -17.65
N VAL A 71 28.80 -5.10 -16.49
CA VAL A 71 28.00 -6.09 -15.76
C VAL A 71 26.69 -5.48 -15.26
N ILE A 72 26.74 -4.28 -14.68
CA ILE A 72 25.55 -3.55 -14.21
C ILE A 72 24.57 -3.33 -15.38
N GLU A 73 25.08 -2.84 -16.51
CA GLU A 73 24.27 -2.60 -17.71
C GLU A 73 23.62 -3.88 -18.22
N LYS A 74 24.40 -4.97 -18.28
CA LYS A 74 23.85 -6.27 -18.66
C LYS A 74 22.74 -6.73 -17.71
N GLN A 75 22.95 -6.64 -16.39
CA GLN A 75 21.92 -7.02 -15.42
C GLN A 75 20.66 -6.17 -15.55
N LEU A 76 20.80 -4.87 -15.79
CA LEU A 76 19.66 -3.98 -16.02
C LEU A 76 18.87 -4.42 -17.26
N ASN A 77 19.56 -4.68 -18.38
CA ASN A 77 18.92 -5.15 -19.60
C ASN A 77 18.24 -6.51 -19.41
N ASP A 78 18.90 -7.46 -18.75
CA ASP A 78 18.33 -8.78 -18.45
C ASP A 78 17.05 -8.65 -17.59
N LEU A 79 17.01 -7.73 -16.62
CA LEU A 79 15.82 -7.47 -15.80
C LEU A 79 14.68 -6.84 -16.61
N LEU A 80 14.99 -5.91 -17.52
CA LEU A 80 14.00 -5.30 -18.40
C LEU A 80 13.41 -6.34 -19.37
N ASP A 81 14.26 -7.15 -20.00
CA ASP A 81 13.84 -8.28 -20.84
C ASP A 81 12.92 -9.24 -20.08
N ASN A 82 13.29 -9.58 -18.85
CA ASN A 82 12.49 -10.45 -18.01
C ASN A 82 11.13 -9.84 -17.68
N LEU A 83 11.07 -8.53 -17.42
CA LEU A 83 9.84 -7.79 -17.15
C LEU A 83 8.89 -7.81 -18.37
N GLU A 84 9.43 -7.59 -19.57
CA GLU A 84 8.64 -7.63 -20.82
C GLU A 84 8.14 -9.04 -21.14
N ARG A 85 8.92 -10.07 -20.81
CA ARG A 85 8.55 -11.47 -21.04
C ARG A 85 7.49 -12.00 -20.08
N ILE A 86 7.14 -11.27 -19.01
CA ILE A 86 6.13 -11.75 -18.05
C ILE A 86 4.77 -11.88 -18.75
N PRO A 87 4.17 -13.08 -18.78
CA PRO A 87 2.86 -13.26 -19.40
C PRO A 87 1.79 -12.42 -18.69
N PRO A 88 0.92 -11.71 -19.44
CA PRO A 88 -0.10 -10.85 -18.86
C PRO A 88 -1.06 -11.61 -17.93
N ALA A 89 -1.32 -12.89 -18.21
CA ALA A 89 -2.12 -13.75 -17.35
C ALA A 89 -1.56 -13.90 -15.93
N LYS A 90 -0.22 -14.02 -15.77
CA LYS A 90 0.43 -14.11 -14.45
C LYS A 90 0.32 -12.78 -13.70
N VAL A 91 0.44 -11.66 -14.41
CA VAL A 91 0.27 -10.31 -13.83
C VAL A 91 -1.15 -10.14 -13.30
N GLU A 92 -2.17 -10.50 -14.08
CA GLU A 92 -3.56 -10.40 -13.64
C GLU A 92 -3.86 -11.34 -12.47
N GLN A 93 -3.31 -12.55 -12.46
CA GLN A 93 -3.42 -13.45 -11.32
C GLN A 93 -2.79 -12.86 -10.04
N ALA A 94 -1.60 -12.28 -10.15
CA ALA A 94 -0.92 -11.63 -9.02
C ALA A 94 -1.70 -10.41 -8.51
N LYS A 95 -2.23 -9.57 -9.41
CA LYS A 95 -3.12 -8.44 -9.05
C LYS A 95 -4.38 -8.94 -8.34
N LYS A 96 -5.01 -9.99 -8.86
CA LYS A 96 -6.22 -10.58 -8.27
C LYS A 96 -5.92 -11.14 -6.88
N ALA A 97 -4.81 -11.83 -6.69
CA ALA A 97 -4.37 -12.36 -5.39
C ALA A 97 -4.16 -11.22 -4.37
N LYS A 98 -3.40 -10.19 -4.74
CA LYS A 98 -3.16 -9.01 -3.88
C LYS A 98 -4.45 -8.27 -3.52
N ASN A 99 -5.37 -8.14 -4.47
CA ASN A 99 -6.68 -7.54 -4.20
C ASN A 99 -7.57 -8.42 -3.32
N MET A 100 -7.49 -9.75 -3.46
CA MET A 100 -8.18 -10.69 -2.56
C MET A 100 -7.65 -10.58 -1.13
N GLU A 101 -6.33 -10.59 -0.95
CA GLU A 101 -5.67 -10.43 0.34
C GLU A 101 -6.09 -9.11 1.01
N ARG A 102 -6.02 -7.98 0.29
CA ARG A 102 -6.48 -6.68 0.80
C ARG A 102 -7.94 -6.70 1.25
N ARG A 103 -8.83 -7.32 0.47
CA ARG A 103 -10.26 -7.45 0.83
C ARG A 103 -10.47 -8.37 2.03
N MET A 104 -9.67 -9.41 2.18
CA MET A 104 -9.73 -10.30 3.34
C MET A 104 -9.29 -9.57 4.61
N TRP A 105 -8.16 -8.88 4.55
CA TRP A 105 -7.64 -8.09 5.66
C TRP A 105 -8.63 -7.02 6.12
N LEU A 106 -9.23 -6.28 5.19
CA LEU A 106 -10.24 -5.26 5.53
C LEU A 106 -11.47 -5.86 6.19
N ARG A 107 -11.96 -7.01 5.69
CA ARG A 107 -13.12 -7.70 6.28
C ARG A 107 -12.82 -8.22 7.68
N GLU A 108 -11.63 -8.76 7.89
CA GLU A 108 -11.19 -9.23 9.20
C GLU A 108 -11.10 -8.08 10.19
N GLU A 109 -10.53 -6.94 9.79
CA GLU A 109 -10.41 -5.76 10.65
C GLU A 109 -11.79 -5.22 11.02
N THR A 110 -12.71 -5.08 10.05
CA THR A 110 -14.09 -4.64 10.35
C THR A 110 -14.82 -5.61 11.28
N LEU A 111 -14.64 -6.93 11.10
CA LEU A 111 -15.25 -7.92 11.98
C LEU A 111 -14.67 -7.85 13.40
N ARG A 112 -13.36 -7.60 13.52
CA ARG A 112 -12.68 -7.42 14.80
C ARG A 112 -13.21 -6.19 15.54
N GLU A 113 -13.35 -5.06 14.86
CA GLU A 113 -13.94 -3.84 15.41
C GLU A 113 -15.38 -4.07 15.88
N GLN A 114 -16.21 -4.74 15.07
CA GLN A 114 -17.59 -5.06 15.44
C GLN A 114 -17.65 -5.96 16.68
N LYS A 115 -16.77 -6.97 16.76
CA LYS A 115 -16.68 -7.86 17.93
C LYS A 115 -16.28 -7.09 19.18
N GLN A 116 -15.28 -6.22 19.10
CA GLN A 116 -14.86 -5.37 20.23
C GLN A 116 -16.01 -4.47 20.70
N GLN A 117 -16.71 -3.82 19.77
CA GLN A 117 -17.87 -2.99 20.10
C GLN A 117 -19.00 -3.78 20.76
N GLN A 118 -19.23 -5.02 20.32
CA GLN A 118 -20.23 -5.90 20.94
C GLN A 118 -19.80 -6.34 22.35
N GLU A 119 -18.52 -6.69 22.51
CA GLU A 119 -17.94 -7.08 23.79
C GLU A 119 -18.00 -5.93 24.81
N GLU A 120 -17.62 -4.71 24.42
CA GLU A 120 -17.74 -3.52 25.26
C GLU A 120 -19.18 -3.24 25.70
N ARG A 121 -20.16 -3.42 24.80
CA ARG A 121 -21.58 -3.26 25.13
C ARG A 121 -22.03 -4.31 26.14
N LEU A 122 -21.63 -5.56 25.96
CA LEU A 122 -21.94 -6.65 26.88
C LEU A 122 -21.30 -6.41 28.24
N GLN A 123 -20.03 -6.04 28.28
CA GLN A 123 -19.30 -5.73 29.50
C GLN A 123 -19.95 -4.58 30.26
N ARG A 124 -20.30 -3.48 29.59
CA ARG A 124 -21.00 -2.34 30.20
C ARG A 124 -22.38 -2.71 30.74
N ALA A 125 -23.11 -3.61 30.08
CA ALA A 125 -24.39 -4.12 30.58
C ALA A 125 -24.22 -5.00 31.82
N LEU A 126 -23.20 -5.88 31.82
CA LEU A 126 -22.84 -6.71 32.97
C LEU A 126 -22.46 -5.84 34.17
N GLU A 127 -21.58 -4.86 33.99
CA GLU A 127 -21.18 -3.91 35.04
C GLU A 127 -22.39 -3.16 35.62
N ARG A 128 -23.32 -2.70 34.77
CA ARG A 128 -24.58 -2.06 35.23
C ARG A 128 -25.46 -3.01 36.05
N SER A 129 -25.51 -4.30 35.69
CA SER A 129 -26.30 -5.29 36.41
C SER A 129 -25.68 -5.70 37.76
N GLN A 130 -24.35 -5.72 37.83
CA GLN A 130 -23.59 -6.05 39.04
C GLN A 130 -23.44 -4.85 39.98
N ALA A 131 -23.58 -3.62 39.46
CA ALA A 131 -23.52 -2.41 40.25
C ALA A 131 -24.53 -2.46 41.40
N THR A 132 -24.05 -2.19 42.61
CA THR A 132 -24.88 -2.23 43.80
C THR A 132 -26.00 -1.19 43.70
N ILE A 133 -27.24 -1.68 43.63
CA ILE A 133 -28.42 -0.82 43.64
C ILE A 133 -28.52 -0.20 45.03
N LYS A 134 -28.15 1.09 45.15
CA LYS A 134 -28.41 1.87 46.36
C LYS A 134 -29.93 1.99 46.51
N LYS A 135 -30.52 1.15 47.37
CA LYS A 135 -31.93 1.22 47.74
C LYS A 135 -32.17 2.59 48.35
N LYS A 136 -32.79 3.50 47.59
CA LYS A 136 -33.23 4.79 48.12
C LYS A 136 -34.32 4.49 49.15
N SER A 137 -34.12 4.87 50.41
CA SER A 137 -35.19 4.87 51.42
C SER A 137 -36.18 6.00 51.07
N GLY A 138 -36.99 5.78 50.05
CA GLY A 138 -38.02 6.71 49.59
C GLY A 138 -39.38 6.46 50.26
N ARG A 139 -40.39 7.20 49.78
CA ARG A 139 -41.80 7.01 50.18
C ARG A 139 -42.23 5.55 49.96
N ARG A 140 -42.91 4.96 50.95
CA ARG A 140 -43.42 3.58 50.91
C ARG A 140 -44.30 3.40 49.66
N LEU A 141 -44.16 2.28 48.96
CA LEU A 141 -45.00 1.92 47.81
C LEU A 141 -46.46 1.97 48.24
N VAL A 142 -47.22 2.93 47.70
CA VAL A 142 -48.66 3.06 47.95
C VAL A 142 -49.38 2.23 46.90
N PHE A 143 -50.26 1.33 47.35
CA PHE A 143 -51.09 0.53 46.46
C PHE A 143 -51.95 1.48 45.61
N ARG A 144 -51.88 1.33 44.28
CA ARG A 144 -52.81 2.02 43.40
C ARG A 144 -54.08 1.19 43.30
N SER A 145 -55.19 1.81 42.89
CA SER A 145 -56.41 1.06 42.58
C SER A 145 -56.05 -0.08 41.63
N ASN A 146 -56.49 -1.29 41.97
CA ASN A 146 -56.30 -2.43 41.08
C ASN A 146 -57.03 -2.12 39.77
N PRO A 147 -56.36 -2.25 38.61
CA PRO A 147 -57.07 -2.17 37.34
C PRO A 147 -58.20 -3.20 37.34
N PRO A 148 -59.36 -2.87 36.77
CA PRO A 148 -60.51 -3.76 36.78
C PRO A 148 -60.10 -5.13 36.23
N ALA A 149 -60.53 -6.20 36.90
CA ALA A 149 -60.25 -7.56 36.49
C ALA A 149 -60.54 -7.71 35.00
N ARG A 150 -59.53 -8.15 34.24
CA ARG A 150 -59.66 -8.34 32.79
C ARG A 150 -60.78 -9.35 32.60
N LYS A 151 -61.94 -8.89 32.10
CA LYS A 151 -63.05 -9.77 31.77
C LYS A 151 -62.50 -10.87 30.87
N GLU A 152 -62.69 -12.13 31.26
CA GLU A 152 -62.37 -13.25 30.38
C GLU A 152 -63.14 -13.04 29.09
N LYS A 153 -62.42 -12.93 27.97
CA LYS A 153 -63.06 -12.88 26.67
C LYS A 153 -63.81 -14.21 26.54
N LYS A 154 -65.15 -14.16 26.53
CA LYS A 154 -65.96 -15.33 26.17
C LYS A 154 -65.42 -15.84 24.84
N LYS A 155 -65.05 -17.11 24.78
CA LYS A 155 -64.70 -17.73 23.50
C LYS A 155 -65.90 -17.52 22.56
N PRO A 156 -65.69 -17.01 21.34
CA PRO A 156 -66.78 -16.87 20.38
C PRO A 156 -67.48 -18.22 20.21
N SER A 157 -68.80 -18.20 20.04
CA SER A 157 -69.54 -19.43 19.73
C SER A 157 -69.03 -20.00 18.40
N GLN A 158 -69.23 -21.29 18.18
CA GLN A 158 -68.84 -21.93 16.91
C GLN A 158 -69.47 -21.21 15.71
N GLU A 159 -70.73 -20.79 15.84
CA GLU A 159 -71.43 -19.98 14.83
C GLU A 159 -70.75 -18.64 14.53
N GLN A 160 -70.21 -17.97 15.56
CA GLN A 160 -69.47 -16.71 15.38
C GLN A 160 -68.13 -16.94 14.68
N MET A 161 -67.44 -18.04 15.03
CA MET A 161 -66.20 -18.44 14.36
C MET A 161 -66.44 -18.81 12.90
N ASP A 162 -67.55 -19.48 12.60
CA ASP A 162 -67.89 -19.91 11.25
C ASP A 162 -68.29 -18.71 10.38
N LYS A 163 -69.06 -17.76 10.94
CA LYS A 163 -69.40 -16.51 10.26
C LYS A 163 -68.16 -15.62 10.01
N GLU A 164 -67.26 -15.50 10.97
CA GLU A 164 -66.01 -14.73 10.80
C GLU A 164 -65.10 -15.37 9.73
N LYS A 165 -65.05 -16.71 9.66
CA LYS A 165 -64.33 -17.42 8.59
C LYS A 165 -64.98 -17.19 7.22
N GLU A 166 -66.30 -17.20 7.14
CA GLU A 166 -67.03 -16.93 5.91
C GLU A 166 -66.80 -15.50 5.42
N GLU A 167 -66.83 -14.51 6.32
CA GLU A 167 -66.52 -13.11 6.03
C GLU A 167 -65.06 -12.93 5.59
N GLN A 168 -64.12 -13.63 6.23
CA GLN A 168 -62.71 -13.64 5.81
C GLN A 168 -62.52 -14.28 4.43
N LEU A 169 -63.15 -15.43 4.18
CA LEU A 169 -63.12 -16.08 2.87
C LEU A 169 -63.70 -15.17 1.80
N TYR A 170 -64.85 -14.53 2.06
CA TYR A 170 -65.43 -13.55 1.16
C TYR A 170 -64.46 -12.39 0.89
N TYR A 171 -63.87 -11.79 1.92
CA TYR A 171 -62.92 -10.68 1.79
C TYR A 171 -61.66 -11.04 0.98
N PHE A 172 -61.07 -12.21 1.23
CA PHE A 172 -59.81 -12.63 0.57
C PHE A 172 -60.00 -13.25 -0.82
N THR A 173 -61.17 -13.82 -1.11
CA THR A 173 -61.49 -14.33 -2.46
C THR A 173 -61.90 -13.21 -3.42
N TRP A 174 -62.53 -12.13 -2.92
CA TRP A 174 -62.97 -11.01 -3.78
C TRP A 174 -61.80 -10.13 -4.29
N GLN A 175 -60.66 -10.09 -3.58
CA GLN A 175 -59.46 -9.36 -4.01
C GLN A 175 -58.57 -10.13 -5.03
N HIS A 176 -58.89 -11.39 -5.33
CA HIS A 176 -58.16 -12.19 -6.32
C HIS A 176 -59.11 -12.85 -7.33
N SER A 177 -59.99 -12.07 -7.95
CA SER A 177 -60.53 -12.47 -9.25
C SER A 177 -59.46 -12.21 -10.32
N PRO A 178 -58.93 -13.25 -11.00
CA PRO A 178 -58.03 -13.06 -12.12
C PRO A 178 -58.82 -12.41 -13.25
N THR A 179 -58.35 -11.26 -13.75
CA THR A 179 -58.73 -10.76 -15.06
C THR A 179 -58.37 -11.81 -16.10
N HIS A 180 -59.30 -12.67 -16.49
CA HIS A 180 -59.14 -13.53 -17.65
C HIS A 180 -59.81 -12.89 -18.85
N SER A 181 -58.95 -12.48 -19.79
CA SER A 181 -59.26 -11.95 -21.11
C SER A 181 -60.28 -12.82 -21.85
N MET A 182 -61.31 -12.16 -22.37
CA MET A 182 -62.01 -12.58 -23.58
C MET A 182 -61.77 -11.49 -24.63
N GLU A 183 -60.82 -11.73 -25.54
CA GLU A 183 -60.80 -11.11 -26.86
C GLU A 183 -60.71 -12.24 -27.89
N GLY A 184 -61.79 -12.37 -28.65
CA GLY A 184 -61.79 -12.87 -30.02
C GLY A 184 -62.21 -11.73 -30.93
#